data_AF-A0A1I0TFN4-F1
#
_entry.id   AF-A0A1I0TFN4-F1
#
_cell.length_a   1.000
_cell.length_b   1.000
_cell.length_c   1.000
_cell.angle_alpha   90.00
_cell.angle_beta   90.00
_cell.angle_gamma   90.00
#
_symmetry.space_group_name_H-M   'P 1'
#
loop_
_entity.id
_entity.type
_entity.pdbx_description
1 polymer ?
#
loop_
_entity_poly.entity_id
_entity_poly.type
_entity_poly.pdbx_seq_one_letter_code
_entity_poly.pdbx_strand_id
1 'polypeptide(L)'
;MISRGFVSATLLFVVGSMAIVGALHSGLRGDHLVLYTKSILDGFASIILTATFGIGVLFSAIPVVIYQGSIALMATQIDRFIPASALEAFIAESTATGGILIIAIGLNMLRLTSVRVANLLPSILVNAFIVAFVYTLF
;
A
#
# COMPACT_ATOMS: atom_id res chain seq x y z
N MET A 1 2.52 -6.37 21.58
CA MET A 1 1.37 -5.58 21.06
C MET A 1 1.84 -4.58 20.00
N ILE A 2 2.81 -3.71 20.34
CA ILE A 2 3.35 -2.65 19.47
C ILE A 2 3.79 -3.17 18.09
N SER A 3 4.64 -4.21 18.02
CA SER A 3 5.12 -4.76 16.74
C SER A 3 3.99 -5.29 15.84
N ARG A 4 2.98 -5.96 16.40
CA ARG A 4 1.84 -6.46 15.61
C ARG A 4 0.98 -5.32 15.09
N GLY A 5 0.69 -4.31 15.91
CA GLY A 5 -0.06 -3.13 15.49
C GLY A 5 0.65 -2.32 14.41
N PHE A 6 1.95 -2.09 14.60
CA PHE A 6 2.79 -1.43 13.61
C PHE A 6 2.77 -2.15 12.25
N VAL A 7 3.01 -3.46 12.25
CA VAL A 7 3.07 -4.23 11.00
C VAL A 7 1.69 -4.29 10.35
N SER A 8 0.63 -4.65 11.07
CA SER A 8 -0.72 -4.74 10.48
C SER A 8 -1.22 -3.39 9.94
N ALA A 9 -0.97 -2.29 10.64
CA ALA A 9 -1.34 -0.96 10.18
C ALA A 9 -0.53 -0.53 8.96
N THR A 10 0.79 -0.75 8.99
CA THR A 10 1.67 -0.46 7.83
C THR A 10 1.21 -1.24 6.60
N LEU A 11 0.88 -2.52 6.77
CA LEU A 11 0.33 -3.34 5.69
C LEU A 11 -0.96 -2.73 5.16
N LEU A 12 -1.94 -2.47 6.02
CA LEU A 12 -3.22 -1.90 5.60
C LEU A 12 -3.03 -0.60 4.81
N PHE A 13 -2.14 0.29 5.27
CA PHE A 13 -1.98 1.61 4.68
C PHE A 13 -1.13 1.64 3.41
N VAL A 14 -0.07 0.83 3.34
CA VAL A 14 0.92 0.84 2.24
C VAL A 14 0.54 -0.10 1.10
N VAL A 15 -0.09 -1.24 1.40
CA VAL A 15 -0.42 -2.28 0.41
C VAL A 15 -1.49 -1.83 -0.58
N GLY A 16 -2.32 -0.84 -0.20
CA GLY A 16 -3.35 -0.30 -1.06
C GLY A 16 -2.76 0.35 -2.32
N SER A 17 -3.25 -0.06 -3.49
CA SER A 17 -2.84 0.49 -4.78
C SER A 17 -3.03 2.01 -4.90
N MET A 18 -4.03 2.56 -4.19
CA MET A 18 -4.27 4.00 -4.12
C MET A 18 -3.10 4.79 -3.48
N ALA A 19 -2.24 4.15 -2.69
CA ALA A 19 -1.03 4.80 -2.18
C ALA A 19 -0.05 5.13 -3.32
N ILE A 20 0.05 4.24 -4.30
CA ILE A 20 0.94 4.36 -5.46
C ILE A 20 0.35 5.33 -6.47
N VAL A 21 -0.90 5.11 -6.87
CA VAL A 21 -1.62 5.95 -7.84
C VAL A 21 -1.75 7.38 -7.33
N GLY A 22 -2.12 7.55 -6.07
CA GLY A 22 -2.24 8.87 -5.45
C GLY A 22 -0.90 9.61 -5.45
N ALA A 23 0.18 8.96 -5.01
CA ALA A 23 1.51 9.56 -5.00
C ALA A 23 2.01 9.94 -6.42
N LEU A 24 1.74 9.10 -7.42
CA LEU A 24 2.07 9.40 -8.82
C LEU A 24 1.24 10.56 -9.38
N HIS A 25 -0.08 10.57 -9.20
CA HIS A 25 -0.94 11.69 -9.64
C HIS A 25 -0.58 13.01 -8.97
N SER A 26 -0.25 12.95 -7.69
CA SER A 26 0.24 14.10 -6.92
C SER A 26 1.56 14.62 -7.49
N GLY A 27 2.55 13.75 -7.66
CA GLY A 27 3.86 14.15 -8.16
C GLY A 27 3.91 14.56 -9.64
N LEU A 28 3.04 14.00 -10.49
CA LEU A 28 3.01 14.29 -11.93
C LEU A 28 2.08 15.44 -12.30
N ARG A 29 0.88 15.48 -11.72
CA ARG A 29 -0.23 16.35 -12.14
C ARG A 29 -0.60 17.40 -11.09
N GLY A 30 0.01 17.34 -9.90
CA GLY A 30 -0.40 18.17 -8.76
C GLY A 30 -1.82 17.86 -8.27
N ASP A 31 -2.39 16.71 -8.69
CA ASP A 31 -3.72 16.28 -8.28
C ASP A 31 -3.61 15.43 -7.01
N HIS A 32 -4.01 16.03 -5.89
CA HIS A 32 -3.92 15.44 -4.56
C HIS A 32 -5.23 14.78 -4.11
N LEU A 33 -6.29 14.79 -4.94
CA LEU A 33 -7.62 14.33 -4.54
C LEU A 33 -7.60 12.88 -4.05
N VAL A 34 -6.86 12.02 -4.74
CA VAL A 34 -6.72 10.60 -4.39
C VAL A 34 -6.01 10.42 -3.05
N LEU A 35 -4.93 11.16 -2.80
CA LEU A 35 -4.20 11.14 -1.51
C LEU A 35 -5.05 11.69 -0.36
N TYR A 36 -5.82 12.75 -0.58
CA TYR A 36 -6.73 13.28 0.44
C TYR A 36 -7.81 12.27 0.79
N THR A 37 -8.40 11.63 -0.22
CA THR A 37 -9.40 10.58 -0.03
C THR A 37 -8.81 9.41 0.77
N LYS A 38 -7.60 8.98 0.42
CA LYS A 38 -6.88 7.92 1.12
C LYS A 38 -6.56 8.30 2.57
N SER A 39 -6.13 9.54 2.81
CA SER A 39 -5.77 10.03 4.14
C SER A 39 -6.96 9.99 5.10
N ILE A 40 -8.17 10.32 4.60
CA ILE A 40 -9.41 10.20 5.37
C ILE A 40 -9.68 8.72 5.72
N LEU A 41 -9.58 7.82 4.73
CA LEU A 41 -9.80 6.38 4.93
C LEU A 41 -8.80 5.79 5.95
N ASP A 42 -7.52 6.15 5.84
CA ASP A 42 -6.47 5.73 6.77
C ASP A 42 -6.68 6.31 8.16
N GLY A 43 -7.15 7.55 8.26
CA GLY A 43 -7.55 8.18 9.52
C GLY A 43 -8.60 7.35 10.25
N PHE A 44 -9.70 7.02 9.59
CA PHE A 44 -10.76 6.17 10.16
C PHE A 44 -10.24 4.77 10.52
N ALA A 45 -9.48 4.13 9.62
CA ALA A 45 -8.92 2.81 9.87
C ALA A 45 -7.93 2.81 11.05
N SER A 46 -7.12 3.86 11.21
CA SER A 46 -6.16 3.99 12.30
C SER A 46 -6.83 4.04 13.67
N ILE A 47 -7.99 4.68 13.79
CA ILE A 47 -8.75 4.73 15.04
C ILE A 47 -9.19 3.31 15.44
N ILE A 48 -9.77 2.57 14.50
CA ILE A 48 -10.25 1.20 14.70
C ILE A 48 -9.08 0.25 15.03
N LEU A 49 -8.00 0.33 14.26
CA LEU A 49 -6.81 -0.47 14.47
C LEU A 49 -6.13 -0.14 15.80
N THR A 50 -6.11 1.12 16.23
CA THR A 50 -5.52 1.53 17.51
C THR A 50 -6.30 0.96 18.68
N ALA A 51 -7.63 0.91 18.60
CA ALA A 51 -8.46 0.25 19.61
C ALA A 51 -8.16 -1.26 19.73
N THR A 52 -7.75 -1.90 18.62
CA THR A 52 -7.49 -3.35 18.57
C THR A 52 -6.04 -3.71 18.90
N PHE A 53 -5.08 -2.96 18.38
CA PHE A 53 -3.64 -3.26 18.40
C PHE A 53 -2.80 -2.28 19.23
N GLY A 54 -3.42 -1.24 19.78
CA GLY A 54 -2.79 -0.24 20.65
C GLY A 54 -1.92 0.77 19.90
N ILE A 55 -1.04 1.44 20.64
CA ILE A 55 -0.20 2.55 20.16
C ILE A 55 0.76 2.20 19.02
N GLY A 56 0.96 0.91 18.73
CA GLY A 56 1.79 0.43 17.62
C GLY A 56 1.38 1.00 16.27
N VAL A 57 0.09 1.32 16.09
CA VAL A 57 -0.46 1.90 14.85
C VAL A 57 0.14 3.27 14.54
N LEU A 58 0.46 4.09 15.54
CA LEU A 58 1.02 5.43 15.31
C LEU A 58 2.33 5.36 14.51
N PHE A 59 3.15 4.34 14.76
CA PHE A 59 4.42 4.15 14.08
C PHE A 59 4.29 3.84 12.59
N SER A 60 3.11 3.42 12.09
CA SER A 60 2.90 3.19 10.66
C SER A 60 2.87 4.49 9.84
N ALA A 61 2.76 5.65 10.46
CA ALA A 61 2.89 6.93 9.76
C ALA A 61 4.26 7.08 9.08
N ILE A 62 5.33 6.57 9.71
CA ILE A 62 6.70 6.63 9.19
C ILE A 62 6.82 5.92 7.83
N PRO A 63 6.51 4.61 7.70
CA PRO A 63 6.60 3.92 6.43
C PRO A 63 5.62 4.47 5.38
N VAL A 64 4.44 4.96 5.78
CA VAL A 64 3.49 5.58 4.84
C VAL A 64 4.07 6.84 4.20
N VAL A 65 4.63 7.74 5.02
CA VAL A 65 5.26 8.98 4.54
C VAL A 65 6.48 8.68 3.68
N ILE A 66 7.34 7.76 4.10
CA ILE A 66 8.51 7.37 3.30
C ILE A 66 8.07 6.78 1.96
N TYR A 67 7.09 5.86 1.97
CA TYR A 67 6.63 5.19 0.77
C TYR A 67 5.94 6.13 -0.22
N GLN A 68 4.90 6.85 0.22
CA GLN A 68 4.15 7.75 -0.66
C GLN A 68 4.97 8.99 -1.03
N GLY A 69 5.73 9.54 -0.08
CA GLY A 69 6.57 10.71 -0.30
C GLY A 69 7.70 10.44 -1.28
N SER A 70 8.37 9.28 -1.19
CA SER A 70 9.41 8.91 -2.16
C SER A 70 8.84 8.73 -3.58
N ILE A 71 7.67 8.09 -3.72
CA ILE A 71 7.00 7.93 -5.01
C ILE A 71 6.61 9.29 -5.59
N ALA A 72 6.04 10.20 -4.78
CA ALA A 72 5.65 11.52 -5.24
C ALA A 72 6.86 12.36 -5.70
N LEU A 73 7.98 12.31 -4.97
CA LEU A 73 9.21 13.00 -5.34
C LEU A 73 9.88 12.43 -6.61
N MET A 74 9.74 11.13 -6.84
CA MET A 74 10.31 10.42 -7.99
C MET A 74 9.32 10.26 -9.15
N ALA A 75 8.12 10.85 -9.06
CA ALA A 75 7.03 10.56 -10.00
C ALA A 75 7.42 10.88 -11.44
N THR A 76 8.12 12.00 -11.67
CA THR A 76 8.58 12.42 -13.02
C THR A 76 9.58 11.44 -13.64
N GLN A 77 10.43 10.82 -12.81
CA GLN A 77 11.38 9.80 -13.24
C GLN A 77 10.63 8.51 -13.55
N ILE A 78 9.68 8.13 -12.69
CA ILE A 78 8.85 6.93 -12.87
C ILE A 78 8.08 7.01 -14.19
N ASP A 79 7.43 8.14 -14.50
CA ASP A 79 6.67 8.33 -15.75
C ASP A 79 7.56 8.25 -17.00
N ARG A 80 8.83 8.66 -16.89
CA ARG A 80 9.79 8.60 -18.00
C ARG A 80 10.32 7.18 -18.26
N PHE A 81 10.47 6.37 -17.22
CA PHE A 81 11.04 5.02 -17.31
C PHE A 81 9.98 3.92 -17.43
N ILE A 82 8.76 4.15 -16.92
CA ILE A 82 7.69 3.16 -16.87
C ILE A 82 6.53 3.61 -17.76
N PRO A 83 6.20 2.87 -18.84
CA PRO A 83 5.06 3.19 -19.68
C PRO A 83 3.73 3.03 -18.94
N ALA A 84 2.76 3.87 -19.30
CA ALA A 84 1.46 3.95 -18.63
C ALA A 84 0.72 2.60 -18.58
N SER A 85 0.82 1.78 -19.63
CA SER A 85 0.18 0.45 -19.67
C SER A 85 0.76 -0.54 -18.64
N ALA A 86 2.09 -0.51 -18.43
CA ALA A 86 2.75 -1.33 -17.41
C ALA A 86 2.36 -0.87 -16.01
N LEU A 87 2.25 0.44 -15.80
CA LEU A 87 1.82 1.01 -14.53
C LEU A 87 0.37 0.62 -14.20
N GLU A 88 -0.55 0.68 -15.16
CA GLU A 88 -1.94 0.25 -14.99
C GLU A 88 -2.05 -1.24 -14.63
N ALA A 89 -1.30 -2.11 -15.33
CA ALA A 89 -1.24 -3.53 -15.00
C ALA A 89 -0.73 -3.77 -13.57
N PHE A 90 0.34 -3.07 -13.17
CA PHE A 90 0.87 -3.15 -11.81
C PHE A 90 -0.14 -2.68 -10.75
N ILE A 91 -0.87 -1.60 -11.01
CA ILE A 91 -1.91 -1.09 -10.13
C ILE A 91 -3.03 -2.13 -9.96
N ALA A 92 -3.48 -2.75 -11.05
CA ALA A 92 -4.54 -3.76 -11.01
C ALA A 92 -4.13 -4.96 -10.15
N GLU A 93 -2.95 -5.53 -10.41
CA GLU A 93 -2.44 -6.68 -9.68
C GLU A 93 -2.12 -6.35 -8.20
N SER A 94 -1.61 -5.15 -7.94
CA SER A 94 -1.37 -4.66 -6.58
C SER A 94 -2.69 -4.45 -5.82
N THR A 95 -3.75 -4.03 -6.50
CA THR A 95 -5.10 -3.90 -5.91
C THR A 95 -5.65 -5.27 -5.54
N ALA A 96 -5.55 -6.25 -6.45
CA ALA A 96 -6.03 -7.61 -6.21
C ALA A 96 -5.29 -8.27 -5.04
N THR A 97 -3.95 -8.23 -5.08
CA THR A 97 -3.10 -8.76 -4.01
C THR A 97 -3.38 -8.05 -2.69
N GLY A 98 -3.49 -6.72 -2.74
CA GLY A 98 -3.75 -5.91 -1.56
C GLY A 98 -5.10 -6.16 -0.92
N GLY A 99 -6.15 -6.33 -1.73
CA GLY A 99 -7.48 -6.70 -1.25
C GLY A 99 -7.47 -8.01 -0.45
N ILE A 100 -6.75 -9.03 -0.93
CA ILE A 100 -6.60 -10.31 -0.23
C ILE A 100 -5.88 -10.13 1.11
N LEU A 101 -4.82 -9.32 1.15
CA LEU A 101 -4.09 -9.03 2.39
C LEU A 101 -4.97 -8.31 3.42
N ILE A 102 -5.80 -7.36 2.98
CA ILE A 102 -6.75 -6.64 3.84
C ILE A 102 -7.79 -7.61 4.42
N ILE A 103 -8.34 -8.51 3.60
CA ILE A 103 -9.27 -9.55 4.05
C ILE A 103 -8.59 -10.42 5.12
N ALA A 104 -7.35 -10.85 4.90
CA ALA A 104 -6.60 -11.65 5.87
C ALA A 104 -6.37 -10.89 7.19
N ILE A 105 -6.10 -9.58 7.15
CA ILE A 105 -6.00 -8.74 8.35
C ILE A 105 -7.34 -8.70 9.09
N GLY A 106 -8.45 -8.47 8.37
CA GLY A 106 -9.79 -8.47 8.96
C GLY A 106 -10.17 -9.79 9.62
N LEU A 107 -9.91 -10.93 8.95
CA LEU A 107 -10.16 -12.26 9.51
C LEU A 107 -9.31 -12.55 10.76
N ASN A 108 -8.06 -12.06 10.78
CA ASN A 108 -7.21 -12.15 11.97
C ASN A 108 -7.75 -11.29 13.13
N MET A 109 -8.29 -10.09 12.84
CA MET A 109 -8.90 -9.23 13.85
C MET A 109 -10.14 -9.88 14.47
N LEU A 110 -10.94 -10.58 13.66
CA LEU A 110 -12.08 -11.36 14.12
C LEU A 110 -11.69 -12.65 14.86
N ARG A 111 -10.38 -12.96 14.97
CA ARG A 111 -9.84 -14.20 15.55
C ARG A 111 -10.33 -15.49 14.87
N LEU A 112 -10.81 -15.39 13.63
CA LEU A 112 -11.27 -16.53 12.83
C LEU A 112 -10.11 -17.26 12.15
N THR A 113 -9.00 -16.55 11.91
CA THR A 113 -7.78 -17.10 11.31
C THR A 113 -6.54 -16.60 12.03
N SER A 114 -5.38 -17.21 11.76
CA SER A 114 -4.07 -16.83 12.31
C SER A 114 -2.99 -16.71 11.22
N VAL A 115 -3.33 -16.01 10.14
CA VAL A 115 -2.44 -15.81 8.99
C VAL A 115 -1.34 -14.80 9.32
N ARG A 116 -0.07 -15.15 9.08
CA ARG A 116 1.05 -14.22 9.23
C ARG A 116 1.15 -13.29 8.01
N VAL A 117 0.25 -12.31 7.92
CA VAL A 117 0.14 -11.39 6.76
C VAL A 117 1.47 -10.69 6.45
N ALA A 118 2.29 -10.41 7.46
CA ALA A 118 3.63 -9.86 7.29
C ALA A 118 4.53 -10.70 6.38
N ASN A 119 4.40 -12.04 6.42
CA ASN A 119 5.21 -12.94 5.58
C ASN A 119 4.76 -12.93 4.12
N LEU A 120 3.58 -12.37 3.84
CA LEU A 120 3.03 -12.22 2.50
C LEU A 120 3.43 -10.87 1.87
N LEU A 121 4.14 -9.99 2.59
CA LEU A 121 4.69 -8.74 2.03
C LEU A 121 5.49 -8.91 0.72
N PRO A 122 6.34 -9.94 0.58
CA PRO A 122 7.10 -10.13 -0.65
C PRO A 122 6.22 -10.29 -1.89
N SER A 123 4.93 -10.60 -1.75
CA SER A 123 3.99 -10.71 -2.88
C SER A 123 3.89 -9.42 -3.71
N ILE A 124 3.96 -8.23 -3.08
CA ILE A 124 3.90 -6.96 -3.81
C ILE A 124 5.18 -6.74 -4.62
N LEU A 125 6.34 -7.10 -4.06
CA LEU A 125 7.62 -7.03 -4.77
C LEU A 125 7.62 -8.02 -5.94
N VAL A 126 7.15 -9.25 -5.71
CA VAL A 126 7.00 -10.27 -6.75
C VAL A 126 6.09 -9.77 -7.87
N ASN A 127 4.98 -9.11 -7.54
CA ASN A 127 4.11 -8.50 -8.54
C ASN A 127 4.85 -7.44 -9.38
N ALA A 128 5.59 -6.53 -8.75
CA ALA A 128 6.39 -5.54 -9.46
C ALA A 128 7.41 -6.19 -10.42
N PHE A 129 8.08 -7.26 -9.97
CA PHE A 129 9.03 -8.02 -10.78
C PHE A 129 8.37 -8.75 -11.95
N ILE A 130 7.19 -9.35 -11.73
CA ILE A 130 6.44 -10.05 -12.79
C ILE A 130 6.02 -9.06 -13.87
N VAL A 131 5.45 -7.91 -13.48
CA VAL A 131 5.02 -6.89 -14.46
C VAL A 131 6.22 -6.36 -15.24
N ALA A 132 7.35 -6.09 -14.57
CA ALA A 132 8.58 -5.67 -15.24
C ALA A 132 9.13 -6.72 -16.21
N PHE A 133 9.10 -8.00 -15.83
CA PHE A 133 9.58 -9.11 -16.65
C PHE A 133 8.68 -9.36 -17.86
N VAL A 134 7.36 -9.36 -17.68
CA VAL A 134 6.38 -9.51 -18.77
C VAL A 134 6.55 -8.38 -19.79
N TYR A 135 6.75 -7.14 -19.33
CA TYR A 135 6.99 -6.01 -20.23
C TYR A 135 8.36 -6.03 -20.92
N THR A 136 9.37 -6.67 -20.35
CA THR A 136 10.67 -6.83 -21.01
C THR A 136 10.64 -7.92 -22.10
N LEU A 137 9.69 -8.86 -22.01
CA LEU A 137 9.59 -10.02 -22.90
C LEU A 137 8.68 -9.80 -24.12
N PHE A 138 7.78 -8.81 -24.08
CA PHE A 138 6.82 -8.45 -25.13
C PHE A 138 7.06 -7.02 -25.63
#